data_AF-A0A8C6IFY1-F1
#
_entry.id   AF-A0A8C6IFY1-F1
#
_cell.length_a   1.000
_cell.length_b   1.000
_cell.length_c   1.000
_cell.angle_alpha   90.00
_cell.angle_beta   90.00
_cell.angle_gamma   90.00
#
_symmetry.space_group_name_H-M   'P 1'
#
loop_
_entity.id
_entity.type
_entity.pdbx_description
1 polymer ?
#
loop_
_entity_poly.entity_id
_entity_poly.type
_entity_poly.pdbx_seq_one_letter_code
_entity_poly.pdbx_strand_id
1 'polypeptide(L)'
;MTDYGEEQRNELEALESIYPDSFTVLSESPPSFTITVTSEAGENDETVQTTLKFTYSEKYPDETPLYEIFSQENLEDNDVSDILKLLALQAEENLGMVMIFTLVTAVQEKLNEIVDQIKTRREEEKKQKEKEAEEAEKKLFHGTPVTIENFLSWKAKFDAELLEIKKKRMKEEEQAGKNKLSGVYGAPCLAWSVLPPHSPHHLPTAEMTGIDFHSNHTYTLHTQFIAAVYAIALFCI
;
A
#
# COMPACT_ATOMS: atom_id res chain seq x y z
N MET A 1 -27.86 38.51 -41.50
CA MET A 1 -28.26 38.26 -40.10
C MET A 1 -27.87 36.83 -39.85
N THR A 2 -26.91 36.61 -38.96
CA THR A 2 -26.46 35.26 -38.60
C THR A 2 -27.63 34.56 -37.91
N ASP A 3 -28.02 33.38 -38.40
CA ASP A 3 -29.03 32.57 -37.74
C ASP A 3 -28.34 31.68 -36.69
N TYR A 4 -28.16 32.24 -35.50
CA TYR A 4 -27.54 31.54 -34.37
C TYR A 4 -28.27 30.25 -34.01
N GLY A 5 -29.59 30.20 -34.20
CA GLY A 5 -30.38 29.01 -33.90
C GLY A 5 -30.10 27.87 -34.88
N GLU A 6 -29.85 28.17 -36.15
CA GLU A 6 -29.43 27.17 -37.14
C GLU A 6 -28.03 26.64 -36.84
N GLU A 7 -27.06 27.51 -36.53
CA GLU A 7 -25.70 27.10 -36.19
C GLU A 7 -25.65 26.22 -34.93
N GLN A 8 -26.40 26.60 -33.89
CA GLN A 8 -26.52 25.82 -32.65
C GLN A 8 -27.11 24.43 -32.90
N ARG A 9 -28.16 24.31 -33.73
CA ARG A 9 -28.77 23.01 -34.07
C ARG A 9 -27.81 22.13 -34.87
N ASN A 10 -27.13 22.71 -35.86
CA ASN A 10 -26.18 21.98 -36.70
C ASN A 10 -24.98 21.47 -35.89
N GLU A 11 -24.46 22.29 -34.95
CA GLU A 11 -23.40 21.85 -34.04
C GLU A 11 -23.89 20.73 -33.11
N LEU A 12 -25.08 20.87 -32.53
CA LEU A 12 -25.64 19.89 -31.61
C LEU A 12 -25.83 18.51 -32.29
N GLU A 13 -26.38 18.48 -33.50
CA GLU A 13 -26.52 17.25 -34.30
C GLU A 13 -25.16 16.62 -34.61
N ALA A 14 -24.16 17.45 -34.96
CA ALA A 14 -22.80 16.96 -35.19
C ALA A 14 -22.19 16.36 -33.91
N LEU A 15 -22.36 17.01 -32.76
CA LEU A 15 -21.85 16.51 -31.46
C LEU A 15 -22.52 15.20 -31.04
N GLU A 16 -23.83 15.05 -31.27
CA GLU A 16 -24.56 13.81 -31.01
C GLU A 16 -24.02 12.65 -31.86
N SER A 17 -23.64 12.93 -33.11
CA SER A 17 -23.00 11.93 -33.97
C SER A 17 -21.54 11.63 -33.61
N ILE A 18 -20.79 12.61 -33.09
CA ILE A 18 -19.39 12.42 -32.70
C ILE A 18 -19.30 11.66 -31.36
N TYR A 19 -20.20 11.95 -30.43
CA TYR A 19 -20.18 11.44 -29.06
C TYR A 19 -21.46 10.68 -28.69
N PRO A 20 -21.84 9.61 -29.40
CA PRO A 20 -23.14 8.93 -29.21
C PRO A 20 -23.34 8.37 -27.80
N ASP A 21 -22.27 7.92 -27.14
CA ASP A 21 -22.32 7.30 -25.81
C ASP A 21 -22.00 8.27 -24.66
N SER A 22 -21.42 9.44 -24.97
CA SER A 22 -20.91 10.40 -24.00
C SER A 22 -21.66 11.73 -23.97
N PHE A 23 -22.59 11.94 -24.92
CA PHE A 23 -23.41 13.12 -25.05
C PHE A 23 -24.79 12.91 -24.41
N THR A 24 -25.29 13.90 -23.69
CA THR A 24 -26.64 13.85 -23.09
C THR A 24 -27.28 15.22 -23.11
N VAL A 25 -28.46 15.34 -23.73
CA VAL A 25 -29.25 16.57 -23.72
C VAL A 25 -29.96 16.72 -22.38
N LEU A 26 -29.88 17.90 -21.77
CA LEU A 26 -30.54 18.23 -20.51
C LEU A 26 -31.81 19.09 -20.71
N SER A 27 -31.75 20.06 -21.62
CA SER A 27 -32.85 20.99 -21.88
C SER A 27 -32.78 21.52 -23.31
N GLU A 28 -33.94 21.85 -23.88
CA GLU A 28 -34.06 22.48 -25.21
C GLU A 28 -34.23 24.01 -25.13
N SER A 29 -34.56 24.56 -23.96
CA SER A 29 -34.78 26.01 -23.80
C SER A 29 -34.42 26.49 -22.37
N PRO A 30 -33.27 27.16 -22.18
CA PRO A 30 -32.18 27.29 -23.15
C PRO A 30 -31.52 25.93 -23.46
N PRO A 31 -31.01 25.72 -24.69
CA PRO A 31 -30.34 24.47 -25.05
C PRO A 31 -29.16 24.18 -24.12
N SER A 32 -29.24 23.07 -23.41
CA SER A 32 -28.26 22.66 -22.41
C SER A 32 -27.98 21.17 -22.55
N PHE A 33 -26.72 20.78 -22.52
CA PHE A 33 -26.29 19.39 -22.68
C PHE A 33 -25.00 19.13 -21.92
N THR A 34 -24.67 17.86 -21.72
CA THR A 34 -23.44 17.41 -21.10
C THR A 34 -22.64 16.52 -22.02
N ILE A 35 -21.31 16.64 -21.95
CA ILE A 35 -20.36 15.76 -22.64
C ILE A 35 -19.40 15.21 -21.59
N THR A 36 -19.32 13.88 -21.54
CA THR A 36 -18.37 13.19 -20.67
C THR A 36 -17.08 12.90 -21.43
N VAL A 37 -15.97 13.42 -20.91
CA VAL A 37 -14.64 13.30 -21.49
C VAL A 37 -13.80 12.44 -20.56
N THR A 38 -13.20 11.39 -21.10
CA THR A 38 -12.39 10.43 -20.33
C THR A 38 -11.00 10.40 -20.94
N SER A 39 -9.97 10.49 -20.11
CA SER A 39 -8.59 10.34 -20.59
C SER A 39 -8.36 8.95 -21.21
N GLU A 40 -7.30 8.84 -22.00
CA GLU A 40 -6.81 7.53 -22.40
C GLU A 40 -6.38 6.73 -21.16
N ALA A 41 -6.56 5.41 -21.21
CA ALA A 41 -6.16 4.51 -20.14
C ALA A 41 -4.65 4.56 -19.97
N GLY A 42 -4.20 4.92 -18.77
CA GLY A 42 -2.81 4.78 -18.39
C GLY A 42 -2.35 3.32 -18.34
N GLU A 43 -1.06 3.09 -18.15
CA GLU A 43 -0.44 1.75 -18.11
C GLU A 43 -1.00 0.85 -16.99
N ASN A 44 -1.67 1.42 -15.99
CA ASN A 44 -2.33 0.71 -14.88
C ASN A 44 -3.87 0.75 -14.95
N ASP A 45 -4.46 0.99 -16.13
CA ASP A 45 -5.89 1.23 -16.33
C ASP A 45 -6.45 2.43 -15.52
N GLU A 46 -5.58 3.36 -15.13
CA GLU A 46 -5.98 4.59 -14.45
C GLU A 46 -6.42 5.63 -15.48
N THR A 47 -7.67 6.09 -15.33
CA THR A 47 -8.26 7.14 -16.15
C THR A 47 -8.79 8.27 -15.27
N VAL A 48 -8.68 9.49 -15.78
CA VAL A 48 -9.41 10.64 -15.22
C VAL A 48 -10.60 10.95 -16.12
N GLN A 49 -11.68 11.43 -15.51
CA GLN A 49 -12.90 11.73 -16.24
C GLN A 49 -13.49 13.05 -15.75
N THR A 50 -14.06 13.81 -16.68
CA THR A 50 -14.84 15.01 -16.36
C THR A 50 -16.07 15.08 -17.24
N THR A 51 -17.19 15.49 -16.65
CA THR A 51 -18.43 15.75 -17.37
C THR A 51 -18.65 17.25 -17.42
N LEU A 52 -18.57 17.80 -18.62
CA LEU A 52 -18.77 19.22 -18.89
C LEU A 52 -20.23 19.44 -19.26
N LYS A 53 -20.86 20.42 -18.62
CA LYS A 53 -22.18 20.92 -18.97
C LYS A 53 -22.00 22.20 -19.76
N PHE A 54 -22.60 22.24 -20.94
CA PHE A 54 -22.66 23.43 -21.79
C PHE A 54 -24.09 23.96 -21.86
N THR A 55 -24.24 25.28 -21.93
CA THR A 55 -25.52 25.95 -22.18
C THR A 55 -25.29 27.05 -23.20
N TYR A 56 -26.04 27.01 -24.30
CA TYR A 56 -25.91 28.00 -25.36
C TYR A 56 -26.45 29.36 -24.92
N SER A 57 -25.68 30.42 -25.21
CA SER A 57 -26.16 31.80 -25.15
C SER A 57 -27.02 32.12 -26.37
N GLU A 58 -27.90 33.10 -26.25
CA GLU A 58 -28.71 33.62 -27.38
C GLU A 58 -27.84 34.13 -28.54
N LYS A 59 -26.59 34.52 -28.27
CA LYS A 59 -25.64 35.05 -29.26
C LYS A 59 -24.52 34.09 -29.62
N TYR A 60 -24.53 32.86 -29.11
CA TYR A 60 -23.51 31.88 -29.48
C TYR A 60 -23.63 31.54 -30.98
N PRO A 61 -22.52 31.52 -31.76
CA PRO A 61 -21.11 31.49 -31.31
C PRO A 61 -20.36 32.84 -31.20
N ASP A 62 -21.02 33.97 -31.43
CA ASP A 62 -20.41 35.30 -31.25
C ASP A 62 -20.16 35.66 -29.78
N GLU A 63 -20.80 34.93 -28.86
CA GLU A 63 -20.60 34.98 -27.42
C GLU A 63 -20.24 33.58 -26.90
N THR A 64 -19.43 33.52 -25.85
CA THR A 64 -19.03 32.24 -25.26
C THR A 64 -20.24 31.48 -24.69
N PRO A 65 -20.25 30.14 -24.78
CA PRO A 65 -21.25 29.35 -24.11
C PRO A 65 -21.00 29.39 -22.59
N LEU A 66 -22.04 29.17 -21.80
CA LEU A 66 -21.85 28.89 -20.38
C LEU A 66 -21.35 27.45 -20.25
N TYR A 67 -20.27 27.26 -19.51
CA TYR A 67 -19.69 25.95 -19.23
C TYR A 67 -19.46 25.76 -17.73
N GLU A 68 -19.77 24.56 -17.26
CA GLU A 68 -19.64 24.16 -15.86
C GLU A 68 -19.15 22.71 -15.80
N ILE A 69 -18.33 22.38 -14.80
CA ILE A 69 -17.98 20.98 -14.52
C ILE A 69 -19.09 20.38 -13.65
N PHE A 70 -19.84 19.44 -14.22
CA PHE A 70 -20.97 18.78 -13.55
C PHE A 70 -20.51 17.64 -12.64
N SER A 71 -19.51 16.88 -13.08
CA SER A 71 -18.85 15.83 -12.29
C SER A 71 -17.40 15.67 -12.70
N GLN A 72 -16.57 15.25 -11.76
CA GLN A 72 -15.14 14.99 -11.95
C GLN A 72 -14.76 13.72 -11.19
N GLU A 73 -13.91 12.89 -11.81
CA GLU A 73 -13.40 11.65 -11.23
C GLU A 73 -11.87 11.60 -11.39
N ASN A 74 -11.18 11.26 -10.30
CA ASN A 74 -9.71 11.20 -10.24
C ASN A 74 -8.99 12.52 -10.58
N LEU A 75 -9.66 13.65 -10.38
CA LEU A 75 -9.10 15.00 -10.57
C LEU A 75 -9.03 15.75 -9.24
N GLU A 76 -7.95 16.50 -9.03
CA GLU A 76 -7.81 17.41 -7.89
C GLU A 76 -8.43 18.78 -8.20
N ASP A 77 -8.76 19.56 -7.16
CA ASP A 77 -9.34 20.90 -7.32
C ASP A 77 -8.41 21.85 -8.10
N ASN A 78 -7.10 21.65 -8.03
CA ASN A 78 -6.13 22.43 -8.79
C ASN A 78 -6.22 22.12 -10.29
N ASP A 79 -6.33 20.84 -10.65
CA ASP A 79 -6.50 20.39 -12.04
C ASP A 79 -7.78 20.96 -12.65
N VAL A 80 -8.86 20.91 -11.88
CA VAL A 80 -10.17 21.48 -12.24
C VAL A 80 -10.09 22.97 -12.50
N SER A 81 -9.38 23.71 -11.64
CA SER A 81 -9.15 25.13 -11.85
C SER A 81 -8.37 25.40 -13.12
N ASP A 82 -7.39 24.57 -13.47
CA ASP A 82 -6.58 24.74 -14.67
C ASP A 82 -7.35 24.37 -15.94
N ILE A 83 -8.21 23.35 -15.89
CA ILE A 83 -9.17 23.04 -16.96
C ILE A 83 -10.12 24.22 -17.21
N LEU A 84 -10.67 24.84 -16.17
CA LEU A 84 -11.53 26.02 -16.32
C LEU A 84 -10.80 27.22 -16.92
N LYS A 85 -9.54 27.46 -16.55
CA LYS A 85 -8.71 28.51 -17.16
C LYS A 85 -8.44 28.22 -18.64
N LEU A 86 -8.16 26.96 -18.98
CA LEU A 86 -7.96 26.52 -20.36
C LEU A 86 -9.22 26.75 -21.19
N LEU A 87 -10.39 26.36 -20.68
CA LEU A 87 -11.68 26.58 -21.32
C LEU A 87 -11.95 28.08 -21.56
N ALA A 88 -11.65 28.93 -20.58
CA ALA A 88 -11.80 30.37 -20.73
C ALA A 88 -10.92 30.94 -21.86
N LEU A 89 -9.65 30.55 -21.90
CA LEU A 89 -8.72 30.96 -22.96
C LEU A 89 -9.21 30.50 -24.35
N GLN A 90 -9.55 29.21 -24.48
CA GLN A 90 -9.99 28.64 -25.74
C GLN A 90 -11.33 29.22 -26.20
N ALA A 91 -12.25 29.52 -25.28
CA ALA A 91 -13.52 30.13 -25.64
C ALA A 91 -13.35 31.56 -26.18
N GLU A 92 -12.45 32.36 -25.60
CA GLU A 92 -12.16 33.72 -26.09
C GLU A 92 -11.46 33.71 -27.46
N GLU A 93 -10.54 32.77 -27.68
CA GLU A 93 -9.81 32.65 -28.96
C GLU A 93 -10.69 32.17 -30.12
N ASN A 94 -11.73 31.38 -29.82
CA ASN A 94 -12.60 30.77 -30.82
C ASN A 94 -13.96 31.50 -30.99
N LEU A 95 -14.08 32.75 -30.53
CA LEU A 95 -15.28 33.55 -30.75
C LEU A 95 -15.59 33.77 -32.24
N GLY A 96 -16.87 33.76 -32.57
CA GLY A 96 -17.37 33.95 -33.94
C GLY A 96 -17.48 32.66 -34.75
N MET A 97 -17.22 31.50 -34.15
CA MET A 97 -17.51 30.19 -34.73
C MET A 97 -17.84 29.16 -33.66
N VAL A 98 -18.56 28.11 -34.07
CA VAL A 98 -18.89 26.97 -33.21
C VAL A 98 -17.62 26.35 -32.61
N MET A 99 -17.56 26.24 -31.29
CA MET A 99 -16.33 25.95 -30.53
C MET A 99 -16.46 24.78 -29.55
N ILE A 100 -17.63 24.15 -29.39
CA ILE A 100 -17.81 23.11 -28.36
C ILE A 100 -16.87 21.93 -28.61
N PHE A 101 -16.73 21.48 -29.85
CA PHE A 101 -15.79 20.42 -30.20
C PHE A 101 -14.34 20.80 -29.87
N THR A 102 -13.95 22.06 -30.14
CA THR A 102 -12.62 22.59 -29.80
C THR A 102 -12.40 22.57 -28.29
N LEU A 103 -13.38 23.03 -27.51
CA LEU A 103 -13.31 23.03 -26.05
C LEU A 103 -13.19 21.60 -25.50
N VAL A 104 -14.02 20.67 -25.99
CA VAL A 104 -13.97 19.26 -25.59
C VAL A 104 -12.63 18.63 -25.93
N THR A 105 -12.07 18.92 -27.11
CA THR A 105 -10.77 18.41 -27.54
C THR A 105 -9.64 18.97 -26.68
N ALA A 106 -9.65 20.27 -26.38
CA ALA A 106 -8.66 20.88 -25.49
C ALA A 106 -8.71 20.28 -24.08
N VAL A 107 -9.91 20.01 -23.55
CA VAL A 107 -10.06 19.32 -22.26
C VAL A 107 -9.57 17.88 -22.35
N GLN A 108 -9.87 17.16 -23.41
CA GLN A 108 -9.38 15.80 -23.63
C GLN A 108 -7.85 15.71 -23.58
N GLU A 109 -7.17 16.62 -24.29
CA GLU A 109 -5.70 16.73 -24.24
C GLU A 109 -5.22 17.04 -22.82
N LYS A 110 -5.88 17.97 -22.13
CA LYS A 110 -5.49 18.34 -20.78
C LYS A 110 -5.64 17.21 -19.77
N LEU A 111 -6.71 16.41 -19.87
CA LEU A 111 -6.92 15.23 -19.04
C LEU A 111 -5.81 14.18 -19.25
N ASN A 112 -5.37 13.98 -20.50
CA ASN A 112 -4.26 13.08 -20.81
C ASN A 112 -2.95 13.56 -20.16
N GLU A 113 -2.65 14.87 -20.22
CA GLU A 113 -1.50 15.44 -19.52
C GLU A 113 -1.56 15.22 -18.00
N ILE A 114 -2.74 15.41 -17.40
CA ILE A 114 -2.95 15.24 -15.95
C ILE A 114 -2.68 13.78 -15.55
N VAL A 115 -3.19 12.81 -16.31
CA VAL A 115 -2.90 11.38 -16.09
C VAL A 115 -1.40 11.10 -16.10
N ASP A 116 -0.68 11.66 -17.06
CA ASP A 116 0.77 11.44 -17.17
C ASP A 116 1.55 12.13 -16.03
N GLN A 117 1.09 13.29 -15.57
CA GLN A 117 1.65 13.95 -14.39
C GLN A 117 1.40 13.17 -13.11
N ILE A 118 0.19 12.61 -12.93
CA ILE A 118 -0.15 11.77 -11.78
C ILE A 118 0.77 10.54 -11.73
N LYS A 119 1.01 9.88 -12.86
CA LYS A 119 1.96 8.75 -12.96
C LYS A 119 3.36 9.16 -12.53
N THR A 120 3.88 10.25 -13.11
CA THR A 120 5.24 10.72 -12.84
C THR A 120 5.43 11.02 -11.35
N ARG A 121 4.49 11.74 -10.74
CA ARG A 121 4.53 12.07 -9.30
C ARG A 121 4.53 10.81 -8.43
N ARG A 122 3.69 9.82 -8.75
CA ARG A 122 3.62 8.55 -8.00
C ARG A 122 4.89 7.71 -8.12
N GLU A 123 5.49 7.65 -9.31
CA GLU A 123 6.75 6.95 -9.53
C GLU A 123 7.90 7.60 -8.76
N GLU A 124 7.96 8.94 -8.75
CA GLU A 124 8.94 9.70 -7.99
C GLU A 124 8.79 9.50 -6.48
N GLU A 125 7.56 9.54 -5.96
CA GLU A 125 7.28 9.27 -4.54
C GLU A 125 7.67 7.85 -4.14
N LYS A 126 7.34 6.85 -4.96
CA LYS A 126 7.73 5.46 -4.73
C LYS A 126 9.25 5.32 -4.69
N LYS A 127 9.95 5.89 -5.67
CA LYS A 127 11.41 5.85 -5.74
C LYS A 127 12.08 6.58 -4.58
N GLN A 128 11.49 7.68 -4.12
CA GLN A 128 11.98 8.42 -2.97
C GLN A 128 11.84 7.61 -1.68
N LYS A 129 10.68 6.97 -1.48
CA LYS A 129 10.43 6.10 -0.33
C LYS A 129 11.34 4.88 -0.31
N GLU A 130 11.61 4.28 -1.47
CA GLU A 130 12.56 3.17 -1.61
C GLU A 130 13.99 3.59 -1.25
N LYS A 131 14.44 4.77 -1.70
CA LYS A 131 15.77 5.31 -1.33
C LYS A 131 15.88 5.60 0.17
N GLU A 132 14.85 6.16 0.77
CA GLU A 132 14.84 6.44 2.23
C GLU A 132 14.86 5.14 3.04
N ALA A 133 14.15 4.11 2.59
CA ALA A 133 14.20 2.79 3.19
C ALA A 133 15.59 2.15 3.05
N GLU A 134 16.21 2.21 1.87
CA GLU A 134 17.58 1.71 1.65
C GLU A 134 18.61 2.47 2.51
N GLU A 135 18.47 3.78 2.67
CA GLU A 135 19.35 4.57 3.54
C GLU A 135 19.14 4.23 5.02
N ALA A 136 17.90 4.02 5.46
CA ALA A 136 17.59 3.57 6.81
C ALA A 136 18.16 2.18 7.09
N GLU A 137 18.05 1.25 6.14
CA GLU A 137 18.68 -0.07 6.22
C GLU A 137 20.20 0.02 6.23
N LYS A 138 20.81 0.85 5.38
CA LYS A 138 22.26 1.10 5.42
C LYS A 138 22.66 1.62 6.79
N LYS A 139 21.97 2.62 7.36
CA LYS A 139 22.26 3.14 8.71
C LYS A 139 22.13 2.06 9.78
N LEU A 140 21.18 1.14 9.65
CA LEU A 140 21.01 0.01 10.57
C LEU A 140 22.12 -1.04 10.42
N PHE A 141 22.60 -1.24 9.19
CA PHE A 141 23.61 -2.25 8.85
C PHE A 141 25.03 -1.85 9.26
N HIS A 142 25.32 -0.55 9.43
CA HIS A 142 26.58 -0.11 10.05
C HIS A 142 26.49 -0.33 11.56
N GLY A 143 26.86 -1.54 12.01
CA GLY A 143 27.09 -1.81 13.42
C GLY A 143 28.12 -0.84 14.03
N THR A 144 28.14 -0.73 15.35
CA THR A 144 29.17 0.07 16.05
C THR A 144 30.55 -0.44 15.63
N PRO A 145 31.41 0.40 15.02
CA PRO A 145 32.74 -0.05 14.62
C PRO A 145 33.44 -0.63 15.85
N VAL A 146 34.12 -1.77 15.67
CA VAL A 146 34.91 -2.38 16.73
C VAL A 146 36.17 -1.52 16.90
N THR A 147 36.02 -0.41 17.63
CA THR A 147 37.15 0.37 18.13
C THR A 147 37.70 -0.31 19.37
N ILE A 148 38.99 -0.07 19.68
CA ILE A 148 39.66 -0.64 20.86
C ILE A 148 38.88 -0.31 22.14
N GLU A 149 38.31 0.89 22.23
CA GLU A 149 37.46 1.32 23.35
C GLU A 149 36.16 0.51 23.46
N ASN A 150 35.54 0.18 22.32
CA ASN A 150 34.32 -0.62 22.29
C ASN A 150 34.61 -2.09 22.63
N PHE A 151 35.76 -2.61 22.19
CA PHE A 151 36.25 -3.93 22.59
C PHE A 151 36.59 -4.00 24.08
N LEU A 152 37.19 -2.96 24.66
CA LEU A 152 37.48 -2.89 26.09
C LEU A 152 36.21 -2.82 26.94
N SER A 153 35.20 -2.05 26.51
CA SER A 153 33.92 -1.97 27.22
C SER A 153 33.15 -3.30 27.16
N TRP A 154 33.19 -3.99 26.01
CA TRP A 154 32.63 -5.32 25.86
C TRP A 154 33.37 -6.37 26.70
N LYS A 155 34.71 -6.35 26.65
CA LYS A 155 35.57 -7.23 27.45
C LYS A 155 35.34 -7.03 28.95
N ALA A 156 35.19 -5.79 29.41
CA ALA A 156 34.88 -5.50 30.81
C ALA A 156 33.51 -6.07 31.24
N LYS A 157 32.48 -5.99 30.37
CA LYS A 157 31.17 -6.61 30.63
C LYS A 157 31.26 -8.14 30.66
N PHE A 158 31.98 -8.73 29.71
CA PHE A 158 32.20 -10.18 29.64
C PHE A 158 32.98 -10.72 30.85
N ASP A 159 34.07 -10.04 31.23
CA ASP A 159 34.86 -10.39 32.41
C ASP A 159 34.02 -10.26 33.70
N ALA A 160 33.14 -9.26 33.79
CA ALA A 160 32.19 -9.12 34.90
C ALA A 160 31.16 -10.27 34.94
N GLU A 161 30.57 -10.66 33.80
CA GLU A 161 29.65 -11.81 33.73
C GLU A 161 30.33 -13.13 34.14
N LEU A 162 31.58 -13.35 33.70
CA LEU A 162 32.38 -14.51 34.10
C LEU A 162 32.68 -14.54 35.61
N LEU A 163 32.97 -13.40 36.22
CA LEU A 163 33.19 -13.29 37.66
C LEU A 163 31.90 -13.57 38.44
N GLU A 164 30.76 -13.10 37.95
CA GLU A 164 29.45 -13.38 38.55
C GLU A 164 29.14 -14.89 38.50
N ILE A 165 29.40 -15.55 37.36
CA ILE A 165 29.23 -17.00 37.18
C ILE A 165 30.17 -17.77 38.13
N LYS A 166 31.46 -17.40 38.20
CA LYS A 166 32.41 -18.03 39.13
C LYS A 166 32.00 -17.85 40.59
N LYS A 167 31.50 -16.67 40.97
CA LYS A 167 31.04 -16.38 42.33
C LYS A 167 29.79 -17.16 42.68
N LYS A 168 28.86 -17.35 41.75
CA LYS A 168 27.68 -18.22 41.92
C LYS A 168 28.08 -19.68 42.11
N ARG A 169 29.00 -20.19 41.27
CA ARG A 169 29.53 -21.55 41.41
C ARG A 169 30.22 -21.80 42.74
N MET A 170 31.07 -20.88 43.21
CA MET A 170 31.72 -21.04 44.52
C MET A 170 30.73 -21.01 45.67
N LYS A 171 29.68 -20.18 45.60
CA LYS A 171 28.61 -20.17 46.61
C LYS A 171 27.81 -21.47 46.59
N GLU A 172 27.48 -22.00 45.41
CA GLU A 172 26.78 -23.28 45.26
C GLU A 172 27.62 -24.47 45.75
N GLU A 173 28.93 -24.48 45.48
CA GLU A 173 29.87 -25.48 45.99
C GLU A 173 30.03 -25.39 47.52
N GLU A 174 30.05 -24.17 48.09
CA GLU A 174 30.08 -23.96 49.54
C GLU A 174 28.76 -24.36 50.23
N GLN A 175 27.62 -24.10 49.58
CA GLN A 175 26.29 -24.55 50.03
C GLN A 175 26.17 -26.09 49.97
N ALA A 176 26.69 -26.72 48.91
CA ALA A 176 26.71 -28.17 48.74
C ALA A 176 27.66 -28.88 49.74
N GLY A 177 28.68 -28.17 50.25
CA GLY A 177 29.56 -28.65 51.32
C GLY A 177 28.93 -28.62 52.72
N LYS A 178 28.08 -27.63 53.01
CA LYS A 178 27.38 -27.50 54.31
C LYS A 178 26.23 -28.50 54.49
N ASN A 179 25.65 -29.03 53.41
CA ASN A 179 24.58 -30.04 53.49
C ASN A 179 25.08 -31.48 53.77
N LYS A 180 26.38 -31.72 53.98
CA LYS A 180 26.95 -33.09 54.12
C LYS A 180 27.42 -33.49 55.52
N LEU A 181 27.08 -32.75 56.58
CA LEU A 181 27.44 -33.11 57.97
C LEU A 181 26.23 -33.23 58.91
N SER A 182 25.54 -34.36 58.80
CA SER A 182 24.84 -35.10 59.87
C SER A 182 24.72 -36.57 59.38
N GLY A 183 25.71 -37.44 59.58
CA GLY A 183 25.83 -38.35 60.74
C GLY A 183 24.58 -39.22 60.97
N VAL A 184 24.57 -40.56 61.10
CA VAL A 184 25.52 -41.70 61.22
C VAL A 184 24.59 -42.96 61.05
N TYR A 185 24.88 -44.10 60.38
CA TYR A 185 25.70 -45.26 60.75
C TYR A 185 25.69 -46.31 59.60
N GLY A 186 26.85 -46.94 59.33
CA GLY A 186 26.98 -48.18 58.54
C GLY A 186 26.53 -49.42 59.33
N ALA A 187 26.46 -50.65 58.81
CA ALA A 187 26.91 -51.32 57.58
C ALA A 187 26.20 -52.72 57.56
N PRO A 188 26.60 -53.75 56.78
CA PRO A 188 26.80 -53.91 55.33
C PRO A 188 26.06 -55.16 54.74
N CYS A 189 26.22 -55.37 53.42
CA CYS A 189 26.09 -56.64 52.67
C CYS A 189 24.69 -57.27 52.48
N LEU A 190 24.27 -57.44 51.23
CA LEU A 190 24.39 -58.72 50.50
C LEU A 190 23.88 -58.57 49.05
N ALA A 191 24.48 -59.38 48.18
CA ALA A 191 24.34 -59.38 46.74
C ALA A 191 23.08 -60.08 46.22
N TRP A 192 22.77 -59.81 44.94
CA TRP A 192 22.11 -60.65 43.91
C TRP A 192 20.83 -61.41 44.30
N SER A 193 19.73 -61.16 43.56
CA SER A 193 19.04 -62.18 42.75
C SER A 193 17.66 -61.75 42.27
N VAL A 194 17.48 -61.82 40.94
CA VAL A 194 16.37 -62.51 40.25
C VAL A 194 15.02 -61.74 40.05
N LEU A 195 14.80 -61.40 38.77
CA LEU A 195 13.53 -61.24 37.99
C LEU A 195 12.51 -62.40 38.24
N PRO A 196 11.30 -62.48 37.61
CA PRO A 196 10.37 -61.55 36.94
C PRO A 196 8.89 -61.89 37.36
N PRO A 197 7.83 -62.00 36.50
CA PRO A 197 7.40 -61.33 35.25
C PRO A 197 5.93 -60.80 35.31
N HIS A 198 5.49 -60.06 34.28
CA HIS A 198 4.36 -60.36 33.36
C HIS A 198 3.67 -59.10 32.76
N SER A 199 3.67 -59.01 31.43
CA SER A 199 2.74 -58.26 30.57
C SER A 199 1.37 -58.98 30.46
N PRO A 200 0.40 -58.61 29.59
CA PRO A 200 0.21 -57.43 28.72
C PRO A 200 -1.25 -56.86 28.75
N HIS A 201 -1.56 -55.78 28.00
CA HIS A 201 -2.62 -55.75 26.97
C HIS A 201 -3.09 -54.34 26.53
N HIS A 202 -3.29 -54.26 25.21
CA HIS A 202 -4.30 -53.51 24.45
C HIS A 202 -4.19 -51.98 24.18
N LEU A 203 -3.86 -51.70 22.90
CA LEU A 203 -4.35 -50.60 22.06
C LEU A 203 -5.89 -50.46 22.10
N PRO A 204 -6.43 -49.28 21.73
CA PRO A 204 -6.98 -49.22 20.38
C PRO A 204 -6.69 -47.92 19.61
N THR A 205 -6.63 -48.10 18.29
CA THR A 205 -6.74 -47.15 17.18
C THR A 205 -8.11 -46.50 17.11
N ALA A 206 -8.18 -45.23 16.67
CA ALA A 206 -9.36 -44.64 16.04
C ALA A 206 -8.95 -43.56 15.02
N GLU A 207 -9.19 -43.88 13.74
CA GLU A 207 -9.41 -42.89 12.68
C GLU A 207 -10.87 -42.41 12.74
N MET A 208 -11.14 -41.15 12.38
CA MET A 208 -12.08 -40.77 11.28
C MET A 208 -12.43 -39.27 11.30
N THR A 209 -12.09 -38.61 10.18
CA THR A 209 -12.90 -37.69 9.34
C THR A 209 -13.62 -36.46 9.93
N GLY A 210 -13.17 -35.27 9.47
CA GLY A 210 -13.92 -34.23 8.73
C GLY A 210 -15.19 -33.57 9.31
N ILE A 211 -15.21 -32.22 9.33
CA ILE A 211 -16.21 -31.32 8.69
C ILE A 211 -15.84 -29.84 8.96
N ASP A 212 -16.20 -29.01 7.98
CA ASP A 212 -15.87 -27.62 7.67
C ASP A 212 -16.38 -26.48 8.60
N PHE A 213 -15.79 -25.30 8.34
CA PHE A 213 -16.36 -23.94 8.34
C PHE A 213 -16.95 -23.36 9.64
N HIS A 214 -16.25 -22.39 10.25
CA HIS A 214 -16.49 -20.95 10.07
C HIS A 214 -15.80 -20.14 11.19
N SER A 215 -15.10 -19.07 10.80
CA SER A 215 -14.83 -17.86 11.59
C SER A 215 -14.09 -18.01 12.94
N ASN A 216 -12.80 -17.71 12.96
CA ASN A 216 -12.39 -16.50 13.68
C ASN A 216 -10.95 -16.06 13.37
N HIS A 217 -10.88 -14.79 13.00
CA HIS A 217 -9.74 -14.00 12.65
C HIS A 217 -8.93 -13.68 13.91
N THR A 218 -7.90 -14.47 14.21
CA THR A 218 -6.74 -14.15 15.07
C THR A 218 -5.76 -15.32 14.94
N TYR A 219 -4.45 -15.11 15.05
CA TYR A 219 -3.38 -16.13 14.93
C TYR A 219 -2.79 -16.38 13.52
N THR A 220 -2.42 -15.30 12.82
CA THR A 220 -1.49 -15.37 11.67
C THR A 220 -0.33 -14.40 11.79
N LEU A 221 0.27 -14.28 12.99
CA LEU A 221 1.50 -13.49 13.20
C LEU A 221 2.55 -14.16 14.11
N HIS A 222 2.33 -15.39 14.60
CA HIS A 222 3.25 -16.03 15.55
C HIS A 222 4.00 -17.26 15.02
N THR A 223 3.73 -17.68 13.78
CA THR A 223 4.32 -18.90 13.20
C THR A 223 5.31 -18.65 12.07
N GLN A 224 5.45 -17.40 11.59
CA GLN A 224 6.52 -17.03 10.65
C GLN A 224 7.81 -16.53 11.32
N PHE A 225 7.77 -16.17 12.61
CA PHE A 225 8.97 -15.74 13.34
C PHE A 225 9.85 -16.89 13.84
N ILE A 226 9.33 -18.11 13.96
CA ILE A 226 10.07 -19.26 14.52
C ILE A 226 10.88 -20.00 13.44
N ALA A 227 10.47 -19.94 12.17
CA ALA A 227 11.20 -20.57 11.07
C ALA A 227 12.48 -19.81 10.66
N ALA A 228 12.54 -18.49 10.86
CA ALA A 228 13.71 -17.68 10.50
C ALA A 228 14.88 -17.78 11.51
N VAL A 229 14.59 -18.09 12.78
CA VAL A 229 15.63 -18.17 13.83
C VAL A 229 16.41 -19.48 13.76
N TYR A 230 15.83 -20.57 13.25
CA TYR A 230 16.52 -21.86 13.14
C TYR A 230 17.43 -21.99 11.89
N ALA A 231 17.27 -21.14 10.88
CA ALA A 231 18.11 -21.18 9.66
C ALA A 231 19.47 -20.47 9.82
N ILE A 232 19.61 -19.56 10.80
CA ILE A 232 20.86 -18.81 11.03
C ILE A 232 21.85 -19.60 11.91
N ALA A 233 21.39 -20.61 12.66
CA ALA A 233 22.24 -21.41 13.55
C ALA A 233 23.02 -22.55 12.86
N LEU A 234 22.83 -22.79 11.56
CA LEU A 234 23.44 -23.91 10.83
C LEU A 234 24.55 -23.50 9.83
N PHE A 235 24.93 -22.22 9.79
CA PHE A 235 25.97 -21.73 8.86
C PHE A 235 27.24 -21.18 9.54
N CYS A 236 27.46 -21.47 10.83
CA CYS A 236 28.66 -21.01 11.57
C CYS A 236 29.32 -22.09 12.45
N ILE A 237 29.30 -23.36 12.04
CA ILE A 237 30.26 -24.38 12.53
C ILE A 237 30.97 -25.00 11.34
#